data_AF-K1QK94-F1
#
_entry.id   AF-K1QK94-F1
#
_cell.length_a   1.000
_cell.length_b   1.000
_cell.length_c   1.000
_cell.angle_alpha   90.00
_cell.angle_beta   90.00
_cell.angle_gamma   90.00
#
_symmetry.space_group_name_H-M   'P 1'
#
loop_
_entity.id
_entity.type
_entity.pdbx_description
1 polymer ?
#
loop_
_entity_poly.entity_id
_entity_poly.type
_entity_poly.pdbx_seq_one_letter_code
_entity_poly.pdbx_strand_id
1 'polypeptide(L)'
;MFFYNIFIGIFSCLMRILKSIILGALFLPRLDHSTLPRKFQKMDPGFDAYCGFMHIESTHTNPVAMVFISILQAESLTSLKKNSKKHSNINLQDLKFSPLETMASIAELLRNYLQFPVNTTFTYTVTLPMDILKTSHRFSYAAAFGTLARLCSDIVFDSKYAFNYIGPTYLKVFIALVSMLIYGLGYFPLFAGITTASPLGYLVATLFSWVFTAEFFSNTFCKQQLDISYLVLIVGVLPEMLCFLYLSFSLPVRFVISIAKPKRKTKLAVDFESSEDLYESIRKSYQGIHVTKLFQRPPPPPSPPEGIKEKLTHLLTSISEKIFYKRTKGCFFTSIMVAFTINAVFLLHYLTSYRENLLSLYKGDNKHLTPRTEKSNASLVVIIPS
;
A
#
# COMPACT_ATOMS: atom_id res chain seq x y z
N MET A 1 -59.01 2.08 3.00
CA MET A 1 -57.70 2.73 2.78
C MET A 1 -56.70 2.50 3.93
N PHE A 2 -57.09 2.63 5.20
CA PHE A 2 -56.20 2.40 6.35
C PHE A 2 -55.55 1.01 6.40
N PHE A 3 -56.33 -0.07 6.34
CA PHE A 3 -55.80 -1.45 6.36
C PHE A 3 -54.86 -1.77 5.19
N TYR A 4 -55.13 -1.24 3.99
CA TYR A 4 -54.27 -1.42 2.82
C TYR A 4 -52.90 -0.75 3.00
N ASN A 5 -52.86 0.46 3.58
CA ASN A 5 -51.62 1.16 3.89
C ASN A 5 -50.79 0.44 4.98
N ILE A 6 -51.44 -0.27 5.91
CA ILE A 6 -50.74 -1.12 6.89
C ILE A 6 -50.00 -2.25 6.18
N PHE A 7 -50.66 -2.98 5.27
CA PHE A 7 -50.01 -4.06 4.52
C PHE A 7 -48.87 -3.56 3.63
N ILE A 8 -49.05 -2.43 2.94
CA ILE A 8 -47.97 -1.78 2.17
C ILE A 8 -46.81 -1.37 3.10
N GLY A 9 -47.11 -0.82 4.27
CA GLY A 9 -46.11 -0.39 5.24
C GLY A 9 -45.24 -1.55 5.73
N ILE A 10 -45.87 -2.70 6.04
CA ILE A 10 -45.15 -3.92 6.45
C ILE A 10 -44.25 -4.42 5.32
N PHE A 11 -44.78 -4.51 4.10
CA PHE A 11 -43.99 -4.95 2.94
C PHE A 11 -42.81 -4.02 2.65
N SER A 12 -43.02 -2.70 2.72
CA SER A 12 -41.96 -1.70 2.55
C SER A 12 -40.89 -1.80 3.65
N CYS A 13 -41.28 -2.08 4.89
CA CYS A 13 -40.35 -2.28 6.00
C CYS A 13 -39.46 -3.53 5.77
N LEU A 14 -40.07 -4.65 5.34
CA LEU A 14 -39.34 -5.88 5.01
C LEU A 14 -38.35 -5.65 3.87
N MET A 15 -38.77 -4.99 2.78
CA MET A 15 -37.88 -4.67 1.66
C MET A 15 -36.75 -3.73 2.06
N ARG A 16 -36.97 -2.81 3.02
CA ARG A 16 -35.92 -1.95 3.57
C ARG A 16 -34.88 -2.74 4.35
N ILE A 17 -35.31 -3.67 5.19
CA ILE A 17 -34.41 -4.55 5.97
C ILE A 17 -33.60 -5.43 5.01
N LEU A 18 -34.25 -6.05 4.02
CA LEU A 18 -33.58 -6.91 3.05
C LEU A 18 -32.52 -6.14 2.25
N LYS A 19 -32.85 -4.95 1.74
CA LYS A 19 -31.88 -4.07 1.06
C LYS A 19 -30.71 -3.69 1.96
N SER A 20 -30.96 -3.39 3.23
CA SER A 20 -29.91 -3.05 4.20
C SER A 20 -28.96 -4.21 4.46
N ILE A 21 -29.47 -5.44 4.55
CA ILE A 21 -28.64 -6.65 4.76
C ILE A 21 -27.77 -6.89 3.52
N ILE A 22 -28.34 -6.80 2.32
CA ILE A 22 -27.62 -7.01 1.06
C ILE A 22 -26.52 -5.96 0.89
N LEU A 23 -26.84 -4.67 1.07
CA LEU A 23 -25.86 -3.59 0.98
C LEU A 23 -24.81 -3.70 2.09
N GLY A 24 -25.22 -4.02 3.32
CA GLY A 24 -24.31 -4.26 4.44
C GLY A 24 -23.31 -5.37 4.12
N ALA A 25 -23.77 -6.52 3.63
CA ALA A 25 -22.88 -7.63 3.27
C ALA A 25 -21.93 -7.30 2.12
N LEU A 26 -22.38 -6.52 1.12
CA LEU A 26 -21.53 -6.11 -0.02
C LEU A 26 -20.49 -5.05 0.37
N PHE A 27 -20.81 -4.15 1.31
CA PHE A 27 -19.90 -3.09 1.75
C PHE A 27 -19.04 -3.45 2.95
N LEU A 28 -19.38 -4.51 3.71
CA LEU A 28 -18.59 -4.97 4.87
C LEU A 28 -17.10 -5.24 4.57
N PRO A 29 -16.70 -5.85 3.44
CA PRO A 29 -15.27 -6.01 3.13
C PRO A 29 -14.59 -4.69 2.70
N ARG A 30 -15.34 -3.59 2.54
CA ARG A 30 -14.84 -2.30 2.05
C ARG A 30 -14.67 -1.33 3.22
N LEU A 31 -13.48 -0.72 3.33
CA LEU A 31 -13.16 0.21 4.42
C LEU A 31 -13.41 1.68 4.07
N ASP A 32 -13.67 1.99 2.79
CA ASP A 32 -13.84 3.38 2.31
C ASP A 32 -15.27 3.91 2.43
N HIS A 33 -16.24 3.06 2.78
CA HIS A 33 -17.60 3.46 3.09
C HIS A 33 -18.01 2.87 4.42
N SER A 34 -18.60 3.70 5.27
CA SER A 34 -19.18 3.20 6.50
C SER A 34 -20.54 2.57 6.23
N THR A 35 -20.79 1.41 6.83
CA THR A 35 -22.11 0.76 6.83
C THR A 35 -23.13 1.52 7.70
N LEU A 36 -22.66 2.43 8.55
CA LEU A 36 -23.47 3.24 9.45
C LEU A 36 -23.99 4.52 8.76
N PRO A 37 -25.15 5.05 9.22
CA PRO A 37 -25.68 6.30 8.71
C PRO A 37 -24.70 7.47 8.94
N ARG A 38 -24.77 8.51 8.11
CA ARG A 38 -23.82 9.64 8.07
C ARG A 38 -23.42 10.23 9.44
N LYS A 39 -24.34 10.29 10.40
CA LYS A 39 -24.08 10.83 11.75
C LYS A 39 -23.24 9.90 12.63
N PHE A 40 -23.26 8.59 12.37
CA PHE A 40 -22.60 7.55 13.16
C PHE A 40 -21.42 6.88 12.42
N GLN A 41 -20.96 7.45 11.30
CA GLN A 41 -19.85 6.89 10.52
C GLN A 41 -18.54 6.77 11.32
N LYS A 42 -18.32 7.65 12.31
CA LYS A 42 -17.15 7.59 13.21
C LYS A 42 -17.17 6.42 14.20
N MET A 43 -18.33 5.79 14.40
CA MET A 43 -18.44 4.60 15.25
C MET A 43 -17.98 3.34 14.52
N ASP A 44 -17.80 3.42 13.20
CA ASP A 44 -17.27 2.34 12.38
C ASP A 44 -15.73 2.34 12.45
N PRO A 45 -15.12 1.35 13.12
CA PRO A 45 -13.67 1.32 13.28
C PRO A 45 -12.94 1.16 11.94
N GLY A 46 -13.57 0.49 10.97
CA GLY A 46 -12.97 0.28 9.64
C GLY A 46 -12.88 1.58 8.85
N PHE A 47 -13.98 2.33 8.82
CA PHE A 47 -14.03 3.62 8.12
C PHE A 47 -13.20 4.71 8.82
N ASP A 48 -13.18 4.75 10.16
CA ASP A 48 -12.32 5.69 10.90
C ASP A 48 -10.83 5.41 10.66
N ALA A 49 -10.42 4.13 10.63
CA ALA A 49 -9.06 3.73 10.28
C ALA A 49 -8.69 4.14 8.84
N TYR A 50 -9.60 3.98 7.88
CA TYR A 50 -9.40 4.44 6.49
C TYR A 50 -9.21 5.96 6.41
N CYS A 51 -10.09 6.73 7.08
CA CYS A 51 -9.97 8.19 7.10
C CYS A 51 -8.65 8.64 7.74
N GLY A 52 -8.26 8.01 8.85
CA GLY A 52 -6.98 8.27 9.50
C GLY A 52 -5.79 7.97 8.60
N PHE A 53 -5.82 6.83 7.91
CA PHE A 53 -4.78 6.44 6.96
C PHE A 53 -4.66 7.43 5.80
N MET A 54 -5.78 7.85 5.19
CA MET A 54 -5.79 8.84 4.10
C MET A 54 -5.18 10.18 4.53
N HIS A 55 -5.47 10.64 5.75
CA HIS A 55 -4.88 11.87 6.30
C HIS A 55 -3.37 11.75 6.55
N ILE A 56 -2.92 10.61 7.08
CA ILE A 56 -1.49 10.33 7.28
C ILE A 56 -0.78 10.27 5.92
N GLU A 57 -1.31 9.48 4.98
CA GLU A 57 -0.71 9.34 3.65
C GLU A 57 -0.65 10.69 2.93
N SER A 58 -1.74 11.46 2.91
CA SER A 58 -1.75 12.75 2.23
C SER A 58 -0.75 13.75 2.80
N THR A 59 -0.54 13.74 4.12
CA THR A 59 0.41 14.65 4.78
C THR A 59 1.85 14.24 4.48
N HIS A 60 2.18 12.95 4.61
CA HIS A 60 3.55 12.46 4.43
C HIS A 60 3.97 12.33 2.97
N THR A 61 3.04 12.15 2.04
CA THR A 61 3.33 11.89 0.63
C THR A 61 2.96 13.04 -0.31
N ASN A 62 2.59 14.21 0.24
CA ASN A 62 2.27 15.37 -0.58
C ASN A 62 3.45 15.70 -1.51
N PRO A 63 3.29 15.57 -2.84
CA PRO A 63 4.40 15.68 -3.77
C PRO A 63 5.00 17.10 -3.80
N VAL A 64 4.18 18.13 -3.59
CA VAL A 64 4.64 19.52 -3.57
C VAL A 64 5.49 19.76 -2.32
N ALA A 65 5.03 19.33 -1.16
CA ALA A 65 5.77 19.47 0.09
C ALA A 65 7.10 18.69 0.07
N MET A 66 7.08 17.44 -0.40
CA MET A 66 8.28 16.61 -0.50
C MET A 66 9.33 17.21 -1.44
N VAL A 67 8.92 17.72 -2.61
CA VAL A 67 9.83 18.40 -3.54
C VAL A 67 10.36 19.69 -2.94
N PHE A 68 9.51 20.50 -2.31
CA PHE A 68 9.93 21.75 -1.65
C PHE A 68 10.97 21.51 -0.56
N ILE A 69 10.74 20.54 0.34
CA ILE A 69 11.68 20.18 1.40
C ILE A 69 12.99 19.66 0.81
N SER A 70 12.92 18.85 -0.24
CA SER A 70 14.12 18.32 -0.92
C SER A 70 14.96 19.43 -1.56
N ILE A 71 14.31 20.46 -2.10
CA ILE A 71 14.97 21.67 -2.63
C ILE A 71 15.61 22.49 -1.49
N LEU A 72 14.88 22.73 -0.40
CA LEU A 72 15.43 23.43 0.78
C LEU A 72 16.64 22.70 1.38
N GLN A 73 16.59 21.37 1.41
CA GLN A 73 17.73 20.56 1.85
C GLN A 73 18.92 20.74 0.90
N ALA A 74 18.71 20.78 -0.42
CA ALA A 74 19.77 21.04 -1.38
C ALA A 74 20.38 22.45 -1.22
N GLU A 75 19.56 23.47 -0.99
CA GLU A 75 20.01 24.86 -0.76
C GLU A 75 20.77 25.05 0.55
N SER A 76 20.28 24.45 1.65
CA SER A 76 20.96 24.53 2.95
C SER A 76 22.35 23.88 2.90
N LEU A 77 22.48 22.72 2.25
CA LEU A 77 23.76 22.06 2.01
C LEU A 77 24.70 22.93 1.15
N THR A 78 24.16 23.59 0.12
CA THR A 78 24.93 24.50 -0.74
C THR A 78 25.42 25.74 0.03
N SER A 79 24.60 26.26 0.93
CA SER A 79 24.94 27.42 1.78
C SER A 79 26.04 27.10 2.79
N LEU A 80 26.00 25.92 3.43
CA LEU A 80 27.08 25.43 4.30
C LEU A 80 28.40 25.29 3.53
N LYS A 81 28.31 24.83 2.28
CA LYS A 81 29.46 24.74 1.37
C LYS A 81 30.10 26.09 1.07
N LYS A 82 29.29 27.12 0.81
CA LYS A 82 29.79 28.49 0.58
C LYS A 82 30.50 29.04 1.81
N ASN A 83 29.95 28.79 3.00
CA ASN A 83 30.55 29.23 4.26
C ASN A 83 31.86 28.49 4.59
N SER A 84 31.92 27.17 4.34
CA SER A 84 33.15 26.38 4.52
C SER A 84 34.30 26.84 3.60
N LYS A 85 34.01 27.11 2.31
CA LYS A 85 35.01 27.65 1.36
C LYS A 85 35.45 29.08 1.68
N LYS A 86 34.58 29.89 2.29
CA LYS A 86 34.93 31.24 2.75
C LYS A 86 35.85 31.18 3.98
N HIS A 87 35.65 30.20 4.86
CA HIS A 87 36.46 30.02 6.06
C HIS A 87 37.85 29.41 5.76
N SER A 88 38.02 28.64 4.68
CA SER A 88 39.33 28.13 4.24
C SER A 88 40.23 29.17 3.57
N ASN A 89 39.71 30.34 3.18
CA ASN A 89 40.45 31.43 2.55
C ASN A 89 40.77 32.61 3.50
N ILE A 90 40.37 32.51 4.78
CA ILE A 90 40.67 33.52 5.79
C ILE A 90 41.64 32.86 6.77
N ASN A 91 42.85 33.41 6.85
CA ASN A 91 43.85 32.97 7.81
C ASN A 91 43.28 33.03 9.24
N LEU A 92 43.63 31.98 9.97
CA LEU A 92 43.26 31.67 11.35
C LEU A 92 43.58 32.84 12.30
N GLN A 93 42.59 33.67 12.61
CA GLN A 93 42.41 34.31 13.92
C GLN A 93 41.02 34.94 13.96
N ASP A 94 40.28 34.56 15.00
CA ASP A 94 39.01 35.10 15.46
C ASP A 94 37.76 34.89 14.56
N LEU A 95 37.02 33.81 14.86
CA LEU A 95 35.61 33.97 15.24
C LEU A 95 35.11 32.73 16.00
N LYS A 96 34.95 32.89 17.32
CA LYS A 96 34.06 32.06 18.14
C LYS A 96 32.62 32.27 17.64
N PHE A 97 32.10 31.38 16.83
CA PHE A 97 30.65 31.11 16.79
C PHE A 97 30.41 29.69 16.29
N SER A 98 29.99 28.83 17.21
CA SER A 98 29.74 27.40 17.07
C SER A 98 28.70 27.11 15.97
N PRO A 99 29.10 26.67 14.76
CA PRO A 99 28.17 26.28 13.69
C PRO A 99 27.45 24.97 14.01
N LEU A 100 27.90 24.28 15.05
CA LEU A 100 27.36 23.01 15.53
C LEU A 100 25.98 23.19 16.21
N GLU A 101 25.73 24.35 16.83
CA GLU A 101 24.50 24.62 17.57
C GLU A 101 23.33 25.05 16.66
N THR A 102 23.62 25.71 15.53
CA THR A 102 22.61 26.10 14.52
C THR A 102 22.21 24.94 13.62
N MET A 103 23.16 24.07 13.26
CA MET A 103 22.89 22.81 12.55
C MET A 103 22.11 21.83 13.41
N ALA A 104 22.47 21.72 14.70
CA ALA A 104 21.69 20.97 15.68
C ALA A 104 20.28 21.56 15.77
N SER A 105 20.13 22.87 15.97
CA SER A 105 18.80 23.51 16.10
C SER A 105 17.91 23.36 14.87
N ILE A 106 18.43 23.48 13.64
CA ILE A 106 17.62 23.32 12.41
C ILE A 106 17.29 21.84 12.17
N ALA A 107 18.21 20.92 12.46
CA ALA A 107 17.94 19.50 12.44
C ALA A 107 16.97 19.07 13.56
N GLU A 108 17.01 19.72 14.72
CA GLU A 108 16.07 19.55 15.85
C GLU A 108 14.69 20.13 15.50
N LEU A 109 14.65 21.27 14.80
CA LEU A 109 13.42 21.90 14.31
C LEU A 109 12.78 21.05 13.20
N LEU A 110 13.58 20.53 12.26
CA LEU A 110 13.11 19.58 11.24
C LEU A 110 12.76 18.22 11.85
N ARG A 111 13.48 17.76 12.88
CA ARG A 111 13.16 16.56 13.69
C ARG A 111 11.80 16.73 14.39
N ASN A 112 11.52 17.90 14.95
CA ASN A 112 10.24 18.23 15.59
C ASN A 112 9.11 18.47 14.56
N TYR A 113 9.41 18.99 13.37
CA TYR A 113 8.41 19.34 12.35
C TYR A 113 8.06 18.18 11.41
N LEU A 114 9.01 17.28 11.11
CA LEU A 114 8.80 16.14 10.20
C LEU A 114 8.49 14.82 10.91
N GLN A 115 8.56 14.76 12.24
CA GLN A 115 8.16 13.59 13.03
C GLN A 115 8.68 12.26 12.44
N PHE A 116 9.91 12.25 11.91
CA PHE A 116 10.59 11.03 11.50
C PHE A 116 11.17 10.39 12.77
N PRO A 117 10.66 9.23 13.24
CA PRO A 117 11.35 8.47 14.25
C PRO A 117 12.47 7.70 13.55
N VAL A 118 13.60 8.37 13.28
CA VAL A 118 14.86 7.63 13.09
C VAL A 118 15.63 7.77 14.39
N ASN A 119 15.16 7.03 15.39
CA ASN A 119 15.90 6.79 16.61
C ASN A 119 17.11 5.93 16.24
N THR A 120 18.28 6.55 16.08
CA THR A 120 19.59 5.86 16.12
C THR A 120 20.02 5.63 17.57
N THR A 121 19.09 5.21 18.41
CA THR A 121 19.38 4.66 19.73
C THR A 121 18.87 3.25 19.77
N PHE A 122 19.79 2.35 20.08
CA PHE A 122 19.68 0.91 20.14
C PHE A 122 18.74 0.51 21.28
N THR A 123 17.45 0.75 21.12
CA THR A 123 16.36 0.08 21.83
C THR A 123 15.81 -0.94 20.85
N TYR A 124 15.45 -2.15 21.28
CA TYR A 124 14.91 -3.25 20.46
C TYR A 124 13.68 -2.81 19.63
N THR A 125 13.91 -2.02 18.59
CA THR A 125 12.88 -1.47 17.72
C THR A 125 12.74 -2.53 16.66
N VAL A 126 11.77 -3.42 16.85
CA VAL A 126 11.30 -4.33 15.81
C VAL A 126 11.14 -3.48 14.55
N THR A 127 11.97 -3.73 13.54
CA THR A 127 11.89 -2.98 12.29
C THR A 127 10.50 -3.20 11.73
N LEU A 128 9.79 -2.10 11.45
CA LEU A 128 8.45 -2.21 10.88
C LEU A 128 8.56 -3.05 9.60
N PRO A 129 7.74 -4.12 9.46
CA PRO A 129 7.92 -5.10 8.40
C PRO A 129 7.69 -4.48 7.03
N MET A 130 6.92 -3.39 6.96
CA MET A 130 6.67 -2.63 5.74
C MET A 130 6.50 -1.15 6.07
N ASP A 131 7.22 -0.30 5.35
CA ASP A 131 6.97 1.14 5.34
C ASP A 131 5.86 1.43 4.32
N ILE A 132 4.61 1.51 4.79
CA ILE A 132 3.41 1.69 3.94
C ILE A 132 3.47 3.02 3.18
N LEU A 133 4.17 4.02 3.72
CA LEU A 133 4.26 5.36 3.14
C LEU A 133 5.32 5.44 2.02
N LYS A 134 6.34 4.57 2.07
CA LYS A 134 7.37 4.54 1.03
C LYS A 134 6.99 3.64 -0.12
N THR A 135 7.18 4.16 -1.33
CA THR A 135 6.82 3.50 -2.57
C THR A 135 7.90 2.54 -3.10
N SER A 136 8.88 2.18 -2.28
CA SER A 136 9.99 1.30 -2.68
C SER A 136 9.56 -0.16 -2.74
N HIS A 137 10.03 -0.89 -3.76
CA HIS A 137 9.89 -2.36 -3.87
C HIS A 137 8.43 -2.90 -3.88
N ARG A 138 7.45 -2.13 -4.38
CA ARG A 138 6.01 -2.50 -4.42
C ARG A 138 5.72 -3.91 -4.93
N PHE A 139 6.37 -4.32 -6.01
CA PHE A 139 6.16 -5.64 -6.61
C PHE A 139 6.67 -6.78 -5.71
N SER A 140 7.74 -6.57 -4.94
CA SER A 140 8.25 -7.55 -3.98
C SER A 140 7.30 -7.72 -2.80
N TYR A 141 6.73 -6.61 -2.29
CA TYR A 141 5.68 -6.70 -1.27
C TYR A 141 4.42 -7.37 -1.81
N ALA A 142 3.96 -7.00 -3.01
CA ALA A 142 2.77 -7.59 -3.62
C ALA A 142 2.92 -9.11 -3.81
N ALA A 143 4.08 -9.58 -4.29
CA ALA A 143 4.35 -11.00 -4.42
C ALA A 143 4.38 -11.73 -3.06
N ALA A 144 5.00 -11.13 -2.04
CA ALA A 144 5.05 -11.71 -0.69
C ALA A 144 3.68 -11.75 -0.01
N PHE A 145 2.83 -10.75 -0.21
CA PHE A 145 1.42 -10.82 0.24
C PHE A 145 0.63 -11.85 -0.56
N GLY A 146 0.93 -12.06 -1.84
CA GLY A 146 0.32 -13.10 -2.65
C GLY A 146 0.58 -14.52 -2.11
N THR A 147 1.83 -14.82 -1.72
CA THR A 147 2.17 -16.12 -1.13
C THR A 147 1.58 -16.28 0.26
N LEU A 148 1.58 -15.21 1.08
CA LEU A 148 0.95 -15.22 2.39
C LEU A 148 -0.57 -15.44 2.30
N ALA A 149 -1.24 -14.84 1.31
CA ALA A 149 -2.69 -15.01 1.10
C ALA A 149 -3.06 -16.45 0.77
N ARG A 150 -2.25 -17.17 -0.02
CA ARG A 150 -2.46 -18.60 -0.24
C ARG A 150 -2.30 -19.38 1.06
N LEU A 151 -1.25 -19.13 1.82
CA LEU A 151 -1.05 -19.81 3.11
C LEU A 151 -2.25 -19.60 4.04
N CYS A 152 -2.81 -18.40 4.09
CA CYS A 152 -4.06 -18.14 4.80
C CYS A 152 -5.23 -18.98 4.26
N SER A 153 -5.38 -19.07 2.93
CA SER A 153 -6.39 -19.92 2.29
C SER A 153 -6.23 -21.40 2.67
N ASP A 154 -5.01 -21.92 2.71
CA ASP A 154 -4.73 -23.30 3.13
C ASP A 154 -5.07 -23.56 4.60
N ILE A 155 -4.83 -22.59 5.49
CA ILE A 155 -5.18 -22.72 6.91
C ILE A 155 -6.70 -22.77 7.10
N VAL A 156 -7.45 -21.95 6.34
CA VAL A 156 -8.92 -21.88 6.44
C VAL A 156 -9.59 -23.10 5.84
N PHE A 157 -9.22 -23.45 4.60
CA PHE A 157 -9.96 -24.45 3.81
C PHE A 157 -9.37 -25.86 3.96
N ASP A 158 -8.04 -25.98 4.00
CA ASP A 158 -7.36 -27.28 4.05
C ASP A 158 -6.97 -27.67 5.49
N SER A 159 -7.34 -26.88 6.49
CA SER A 159 -7.09 -27.13 7.92
C SER A 159 -5.61 -27.43 8.25
N LYS A 160 -4.67 -26.80 7.52
CA LYS A 160 -3.23 -26.86 7.83
C LYS A 160 -2.93 -26.03 9.08
N TYR A 161 -2.99 -26.65 10.25
CA TYR A 161 -2.70 -25.99 11.53
C TYR A 161 -1.23 -26.18 11.93
N ALA A 162 -0.69 -25.20 12.65
CA ALA A 162 0.68 -25.29 13.20
C ALA A 162 0.81 -26.38 14.27
N PHE A 163 -0.29 -26.68 14.98
CA PHE A 163 -0.35 -27.72 16.00
C PHE A 163 -1.45 -28.73 15.66
N ASN A 164 -1.11 -30.01 15.74
CA ASN A 164 -2.09 -31.09 15.62
C ASN A 164 -2.94 -31.13 16.90
N TYR A 165 -4.20 -30.72 16.79
CA TYR A 165 -5.16 -30.75 17.88
C TYR A 165 -6.36 -31.62 17.56
N ILE A 166 -6.60 -32.59 18.44
CA ILE A 166 -7.73 -33.51 18.36
C ILE A 166 -8.69 -33.13 19.48
N GLY A 167 -9.80 -32.46 19.14
CA GLY A 167 -10.79 -32.00 20.10
C GLY A 167 -11.95 -31.24 19.47
N PRO A 168 -12.77 -30.53 20.27
CA PRO A 168 -14.02 -29.90 19.83
C PRO A 168 -13.81 -28.74 18.84
N THR A 169 -14.83 -28.52 17.99
CA THR A 169 -14.78 -27.62 16.82
C THR A 169 -14.51 -26.15 17.17
N TYR A 170 -15.02 -25.64 18.30
CA TYR A 170 -14.78 -24.25 18.70
C TYR A 170 -13.29 -23.98 18.96
N LEU A 171 -12.57 -24.95 19.53
CA LEU A 171 -11.14 -24.79 19.79
C LEU A 171 -10.32 -24.91 18.50
N LYS A 172 -10.79 -25.67 17.51
CA LYS A 172 -10.14 -25.71 16.18
C LYS A 172 -10.14 -24.33 15.51
N VAL A 173 -11.22 -23.56 15.61
CA VAL A 173 -11.27 -22.19 15.06
C VAL A 173 -10.27 -21.28 15.77
N PHE A 174 -10.17 -21.38 17.10
CA PHE A 174 -9.17 -20.62 17.86
C PHE A 174 -7.75 -21.00 17.46
N ILE A 175 -7.46 -22.29 17.28
CA ILE A 175 -6.16 -22.78 16.83
C ILE A 175 -5.86 -22.35 15.39
N ALA A 176 -6.87 -22.25 14.52
CA ALA A 176 -6.71 -21.70 13.18
C ALA A 176 -6.27 -20.23 13.24
N LEU A 177 -6.90 -19.41 14.10
CA LEU A 177 -6.52 -18.01 14.31
C LEU A 177 -5.09 -17.88 14.86
N VAL A 178 -4.72 -18.70 15.85
CA VAL A 178 -3.36 -18.72 16.38
C VAL A 178 -2.35 -19.20 15.34
N SER A 179 -2.70 -20.20 14.52
CA SER A 179 -1.85 -20.69 13.43
C SER A 179 -1.62 -19.59 12.40
N MET A 180 -2.65 -18.84 12.00
CA MET A 180 -2.49 -17.68 11.11
C MET A 180 -1.52 -16.65 11.67
N LEU A 181 -1.59 -16.37 12.96
CA LEU A 181 -0.66 -15.45 13.61
C LEU A 181 0.77 -15.99 13.59
N ILE A 182 0.97 -17.27 13.90
CA ILE A 182 2.30 -17.91 13.90
C ILE A 182 2.91 -17.90 12.50
N TYR A 183 2.15 -18.28 11.48
CA TYR A 183 2.62 -18.24 10.09
C TYR A 183 2.87 -16.81 9.61
N GLY A 184 2.02 -15.85 9.98
CA GLY A 184 2.23 -14.43 9.70
C GLY A 184 3.53 -13.90 10.33
N LEU A 185 3.82 -14.30 11.58
CA LEU A 185 5.09 -14.00 12.24
C LEU A 185 6.27 -14.73 11.59
N GLY A 186 6.07 -15.94 11.05
CA GLY A 186 7.08 -16.66 10.27
C GLY A 186 7.48 -15.93 8.99
N TYR A 187 6.56 -15.19 8.36
CA TYR A 187 6.82 -14.34 7.20
C TYR A 187 7.47 -12.99 7.56
N PHE A 188 7.54 -12.63 8.83
CA PHE A 188 8.09 -11.34 9.28
C PHE A 188 9.53 -11.07 8.80
N PRO A 189 10.49 -12.02 8.92
CA PRO A 189 11.87 -11.78 8.48
C PRO A 189 12.00 -11.50 6.97
N LEU A 190 11.13 -12.09 6.15
CA LEU A 190 11.06 -11.82 4.71
C LEU A 190 10.72 -10.35 4.44
N PHE A 191 9.67 -9.85 5.08
CA PHE A 191 9.22 -8.46 4.95
C PHE A 191 10.25 -7.47 5.52
N ALA A 192 10.78 -7.75 6.71
CA ALA A 192 11.82 -6.93 7.33
C ALA A 192 13.10 -6.85 6.46
N GLY A 193 13.48 -7.95 5.83
CA GLY A 193 14.63 -8.01 4.92
C GLY A 193 14.45 -7.14 3.67
N ILE A 194 13.25 -7.13 3.08
CA ILE A 194 12.90 -6.25 1.94
C ILE A 194 12.94 -4.77 2.37
N THR A 195 12.42 -4.45 3.56
CA THR A 195 12.34 -3.08 4.08
C THR A 195 13.69 -2.47 4.45
N THR A 196 14.60 -3.28 5.00
CA THR A 196 15.90 -2.77 5.49
C THR A 196 16.79 -2.25 4.36
N ALA A 197 16.53 -2.64 3.09
CA ALA A 197 17.23 -2.20 1.89
C ALA A 197 18.77 -2.20 2.04
N SER A 198 19.27 -3.18 2.79
CA SER A 198 20.67 -3.43 3.08
C SER A 198 21.08 -4.75 2.44
N PRO A 199 22.37 -4.95 2.13
CA PRO A 199 22.82 -6.21 1.55
C PRO A 199 22.50 -7.40 2.48
N LEU A 200 22.67 -7.25 3.80
CA LEU A 200 22.32 -8.29 4.76
C LEU A 200 20.80 -8.56 4.80
N GLY A 201 19.97 -7.52 4.70
CA GLY A 201 18.51 -7.66 4.64
C GLY A 201 18.05 -8.46 3.42
N TYR A 202 18.62 -8.18 2.24
CA TYR A 202 18.32 -8.94 1.02
C TYR A 202 18.83 -10.39 1.09
N LEU A 203 19.96 -10.63 1.75
CA LEU A 203 20.47 -11.99 1.98
C LEU A 203 19.49 -12.79 2.84
N VAL A 204 19.08 -12.25 3.99
CA VAL A 204 18.09 -12.89 4.87
C VAL A 204 16.78 -13.14 4.11
N ALA A 205 16.25 -12.14 3.41
CA ALA A 205 15.03 -12.29 2.61
C ALA A 205 15.15 -13.38 1.53
N THR A 206 16.32 -13.49 0.88
CA THR A 206 16.57 -14.51 -0.14
C THR A 206 16.55 -15.91 0.46
N LEU A 207 17.24 -16.12 1.59
CA LEU A 207 17.26 -17.41 2.27
C LEU A 207 15.85 -17.86 2.69
N PHE A 208 15.08 -16.97 3.31
CA PHE A 208 13.69 -17.25 3.68
C PHE A 208 12.80 -17.52 2.46
N SER A 209 12.95 -16.75 1.38
CA SER A 209 12.21 -16.97 0.13
C SER A 209 12.49 -18.35 -0.46
N TRP A 210 13.74 -18.82 -0.44
CA TRP A 210 14.09 -20.15 -0.95
C TRP A 210 13.55 -21.27 -0.06
N VAL A 211 13.59 -21.10 1.26
CA VAL A 211 13.00 -22.07 2.20
C VAL A 211 11.49 -22.21 1.96
N PHE A 212 10.76 -21.09 1.85
CA PHE A 212 9.32 -21.14 1.56
C PHE A 212 9.00 -21.71 0.18
N THR A 213 9.83 -21.41 -0.82
CA THR A 213 9.70 -21.99 -2.16
C THR A 213 9.88 -23.51 -2.08
N ALA A 214 10.92 -24.00 -1.38
CA ALA A 214 11.18 -25.42 -1.22
C ALA A 214 10.05 -26.15 -0.45
N GLU A 215 9.52 -25.53 0.61
CA GLU A 215 8.36 -26.05 1.35
C GLU A 215 7.13 -26.15 0.45
N PHE A 216 6.86 -25.11 -0.35
CA PHE A 216 5.77 -25.09 -1.29
C PHE A 216 5.91 -26.20 -2.36
N PHE A 217 7.11 -26.38 -2.95
CA PHE A 217 7.35 -27.45 -3.92
C PHE A 217 7.21 -28.84 -3.28
N SER A 218 7.73 -29.02 -2.07
CA SER A 218 7.60 -30.29 -1.32
C SER A 218 6.12 -30.61 -1.06
N ASN A 219 5.35 -29.67 -0.55
CA ASN A 219 3.93 -29.92 -0.24
C ASN A 219 3.06 -30.10 -1.49
N THR A 220 3.38 -29.43 -2.60
CA THR A 220 2.56 -29.50 -3.82
C THR A 220 2.90 -30.72 -4.67
N PHE A 221 4.19 -31.04 -4.86
CA PHE A 221 4.60 -32.12 -5.77
C PHE A 221 4.86 -33.45 -5.07
N CYS A 222 5.27 -33.46 -3.79
CA CYS A 222 5.64 -34.69 -3.07
C CYS A 222 4.45 -35.38 -2.39
N LYS A 223 3.44 -34.63 -1.93
CA LYS A 223 2.21 -35.16 -1.26
C LYS A 223 1.06 -35.46 -2.23
N GLN A 224 1.29 -35.38 -3.54
CA GLN A 224 0.23 -35.47 -4.55
C GLN A 224 -0.35 -36.90 -4.62
N GLN A 225 -1.58 -37.08 -4.12
CA GLN A 225 -2.41 -38.26 -4.35
C GLN A 225 -3.07 -38.16 -5.75
N LEU A 226 -3.01 -39.24 -6.53
CA LEU A 226 -3.19 -39.36 -7.98
C LEU A 226 -4.60 -39.07 -8.59
N ASP A 227 -5.53 -38.43 -7.88
CA ASP A 227 -6.96 -38.45 -8.26
C ASP A 227 -7.51 -37.16 -8.93
N ILE A 228 -6.79 -36.04 -8.92
CA ILE A 228 -7.24 -34.77 -9.55
C ILE A 228 -6.52 -34.57 -10.90
N SER A 229 -7.25 -34.16 -11.95
CA SER A 229 -6.66 -33.81 -13.24
C SER A 229 -5.57 -32.73 -13.08
N TYR A 230 -4.33 -33.06 -13.45
CA TYR A 230 -3.14 -32.21 -13.32
C TYR A 230 -3.36 -30.75 -13.76
N LEU A 231 -4.16 -30.52 -14.79
CA LEU A 231 -4.46 -29.17 -15.30
C LEU A 231 -5.18 -28.28 -14.29
N VAL A 232 -6.11 -28.81 -13.49
CA VAL A 232 -6.89 -28.00 -12.53
C VAL A 232 -6.01 -27.58 -11.36
N LEU A 233 -5.14 -28.49 -10.89
CA LEU A 233 -4.17 -28.20 -9.84
C LEU A 233 -3.15 -27.14 -10.30
N ILE A 234 -2.60 -27.30 -11.51
CA ILE A 234 -1.63 -26.37 -12.06
C ILE A 234 -2.24 -24.97 -12.22
N VAL A 235 -3.47 -24.86 -12.73
CA VAL A 235 -4.13 -23.57 -12.92
C VAL A 235 -4.45 -22.88 -11.58
N GLY A 236 -4.86 -23.64 -10.56
CA GLY A 236 -5.13 -23.08 -9.23
C GLY A 236 -3.89 -22.58 -8.49
N VAL A 237 -2.75 -23.20 -8.75
CA VAL A 237 -1.48 -22.95 -8.05
C VAL A 237 -0.53 -22.02 -8.83
N LEU A 238 -0.81 -21.80 -10.11
CA LEU A 238 -0.06 -20.89 -11.00
C LEU A 238 0.23 -19.49 -10.44
N PRO A 239 -0.74 -18.74 -9.87
CA PRO A 239 -0.47 -17.37 -9.41
C PRO A 239 0.57 -17.33 -8.28
N GLU A 240 0.55 -18.32 -7.40
CA GLU A 240 1.49 -18.44 -6.29
C GLU A 240 2.88 -18.85 -6.77
N MET A 241 2.94 -19.78 -7.73
CA MET A 241 4.18 -20.16 -8.40
C MET A 241 4.89 -18.96 -9.03
N LEU A 242 4.14 -18.09 -9.70
CA LEU A 242 4.69 -16.85 -10.26
C LEU A 242 5.21 -15.90 -9.18
N CYS A 243 4.53 -15.80 -8.04
CA CYS A 243 4.99 -14.98 -6.91
C CYS A 243 6.29 -15.51 -6.28
N PHE A 244 6.39 -16.82 -6.02
CA PHE A 244 7.62 -17.42 -5.51
C PHE A 244 8.78 -17.34 -6.51
N LEU A 245 8.51 -17.58 -7.80
CA LEU A 245 9.51 -17.42 -8.86
C LEU A 245 10.03 -15.98 -8.92
N TYR A 246 9.12 -15.00 -8.84
CA TYR A 246 9.48 -13.59 -8.83
C TYR A 246 10.34 -13.22 -7.62
N LEU A 247 9.98 -13.67 -6.40
CA LEU A 247 10.77 -13.40 -5.19
C LEU A 247 12.14 -14.09 -5.25
N SER A 248 12.17 -15.34 -5.67
CA SER A 248 13.37 -16.16 -5.76
C SER A 248 14.42 -15.58 -6.71
N PHE A 249 13.99 -14.92 -7.81
CA PHE A 249 14.91 -14.25 -8.74
C PHE A 249 15.17 -12.77 -8.37
N SER A 250 14.14 -12.03 -7.98
CA SER A 250 14.27 -10.57 -7.78
C SER A 250 15.09 -10.18 -6.55
N LEU A 251 15.06 -10.98 -5.48
CA LEU A 251 15.80 -10.68 -4.24
C LEU A 251 17.33 -10.88 -4.40
N PRO A 252 17.83 -11.98 -4.98
CA PRO A 252 19.25 -12.12 -5.29
C PRO A 252 19.77 -11.04 -6.24
N VAL A 253 19.00 -10.71 -7.29
CA VAL A 253 19.41 -9.65 -8.23
C VAL A 253 19.60 -8.32 -7.50
N ARG A 254 18.70 -7.98 -6.57
CA ARG A 254 18.82 -6.78 -5.73
C ARG A 254 20.00 -6.86 -4.76
N PHE A 255 20.27 -8.04 -4.20
CA PHE A 255 21.46 -8.27 -3.37
C PHE A 255 22.75 -8.01 -4.16
N VAL A 256 22.87 -8.57 -5.37
CA VAL A 256 24.02 -8.36 -6.26
C VAL A 256 24.15 -6.88 -6.62
N ILE A 257 23.05 -6.20 -6.99
CA ILE A 257 23.08 -4.76 -7.27
C ILE A 257 23.48 -3.96 -6.02
N SER A 258 23.04 -4.35 -4.83
CA SER A 258 23.37 -3.67 -3.58
C SER A 258 24.84 -3.83 -3.20
N ILE A 259 25.48 -4.93 -3.59
CA ILE A 259 26.92 -5.16 -3.41
C ILE A 259 27.72 -4.46 -4.51
N ALA A 260 27.27 -4.54 -5.77
CA ALA A 260 27.95 -3.97 -6.93
C ALA A 260 27.90 -2.43 -6.94
N LYS A 261 26.83 -1.84 -6.40
CA LYS A 261 26.68 -0.40 -6.16
C LYS A 261 26.51 -0.19 -4.66
N PRO A 262 27.59 -0.30 -3.86
CA PRO A 262 27.46 -0.03 -2.43
C PRO A 262 26.97 1.41 -2.31
N LYS A 263 25.76 1.60 -1.77
CA LYS A 263 25.28 2.92 -1.36
C LYS A 263 26.39 3.46 -0.45
N ARG A 264 27.13 4.47 -0.91
CA ARG A 264 28.23 5.14 -0.20
C ARG A 264 27.71 5.62 1.17
N LYS A 265 27.75 4.75 2.17
CA LYS A 265 27.46 5.13 3.55
C LYS A 265 28.72 5.77 4.10
N THR A 266 28.69 7.10 4.10
CA THR A 266 29.35 7.97 5.08
C THR A 266 30.82 7.67 5.39
N LYS A 267 31.71 8.33 4.65
CA LYS A 267 32.74 9.13 5.32
C LYS A 267 32.47 10.59 4.99
N LEU A 268 32.52 11.41 6.03
CA LEU A 268 32.35 12.86 6.13
C LEU A 268 33.28 13.70 5.21
N ALA A 269 33.96 13.09 4.25
CA ALA A 269 34.84 13.73 3.30
C ALA A 269 34.98 12.79 2.10
N VAL A 270 34.33 13.11 0.98
CA VAL A 270 34.71 12.82 -0.43
C VAL A 270 33.54 13.37 -1.27
N ASP A 271 33.76 14.61 -1.70
CA ASP A 271 33.20 15.30 -2.86
C ASP A 271 31.75 15.79 -2.78
N PHE A 272 31.60 16.89 -2.03
CA PHE A 272 31.11 18.22 -2.43
C PHE A 272 30.61 18.51 -3.88
N GLU A 273 30.35 17.53 -4.74
CA GLU A 273 30.11 17.67 -6.19
C GLU A 273 28.74 17.12 -6.61
N SER A 274 27.63 17.52 -5.94
CA SER A 274 26.32 16.94 -6.28
C SER A 274 25.08 17.72 -5.83
N SER A 275 25.15 19.04 -5.60
CA SER A 275 23.90 19.81 -5.47
C SER A 275 23.12 19.73 -6.79
N GLU A 276 23.82 19.85 -7.92
CA GLU A 276 23.23 19.67 -9.25
C GLU A 276 22.73 18.25 -9.50
N ASP A 277 23.45 17.18 -9.13
CA ASP A 277 22.89 15.83 -9.34
C ASP A 277 21.73 15.52 -8.37
N LEU A 278 21.70 16.12 -7.19
CA LEU A 278 20.53 16.04 -6.30
C LEU A 278 19.34 16.75 -6.93
N TYR A 279 19.52 17.96 -7.47
CA TYR A 279 18.48 18.66 -8.24
C TYR A 279 18.03 17.86 -9.45
N GLU A 280 18.96 17.25 -10.18
CA GLU A 280 18.68 16.46 -11.37
C GLU A 280 17.97 15.14 -11.01
N SER A 281 18.34 14.53 -9.88
CA SER A 281 17.65 13.37 -9.30
C SER A 281 16.22 13.72 -8.88
N ILE A 282 16.02 14.88 -8.23
CA ILE A 282 14.70 15.39 -7.87
C ILE A 282 13.88 15.67 -9.13
N ARG A 283 14.46 16.33 -10.15
CA ARG A 283 13.79 16.64 -11.42
C ARG A 283 13.39 15.37 -12.18
N LYS A 284 14.24 14.35 -12.20
CA LYS A 284 13.97 13.04 -12.82
C LYS A 284 13.03 12.17 -11.99
N SER A 285 12.85 12.48 -10.71
CA SER A 285 11.92 11.74 -9.85
C SER A 285 10.48 11.92 -10.32
N TYR A 286 9.64 10.93 -10.05
CA TYR A 286 8.20 10.99 -10.33
C TYR A 286 7.55 12.23 -9.68
N GLN A 287 7.94 12.56 -8.44
CA GLN A 287 7.42 13.71 -7.72
C GLN A 287 7.81 15.02 -8.41
N GLY A 288 9.08 15.17 -8.82
CA GLY A 288 9.56 16.34 -9.55
C GLY A 288 8.86 16.55 -10.90
N ILE A 289 8.69 15.48 -11.69
CA ILE A 289 7.94 15.53 -12.95
C ILE A 289 6.48 15.92 -12.70
N HIS A 290 5.85 15.36 -11.67
CA HIS A 290 4.47 15.65 -11.33
C HIS A 290 4.27 17.11 -10.91
N VAL A 291 5.12 17.62 -10.03
CA VAL A 291 5.07 19.02 -9.56
C VAL A 291 5.37 19.98 -10.71
N THR A 292 6.31 19.64 -11.59
CA THR A 292 6.61 20.42 -12.80
C THR A 292 5.38 20.55 -13.70
N LYS A 293 4.62 19.46 -13.89
CA LYS A 293 3.36 19.49 -14.65
C LYS A 293 2.28 20.33 -13.98
N LEU A 294 2.28 20.42 -12.64
CA LEU A 294 1.30 21.20 -11.89
C LEU A 294 1.52 22.72 -12.04
N PHE A 295 2.79 23.15 -12.12
CA PHE A 295 3.17 24.56 -12.32
C PHE A 295 3.21 24.98 -13.80
N GLN A 296 3.21 24.03 -14.74
CA GLN A 296 3.00 24.33 -16.16
C GLN A 296 1.57 24.84 -16.39
N ARG A 297 1.41 25.82 -17.27
CA ARG A 297 0.08 26.27 -17.69
C ARG A 297 -0.71 25.06 -18.20
N PRO A 298 -1.99 24.92 -17.83
CA PRO A 298 -2.80 23.83 -18.34
C PRO A 298 -2.76 23.90 -19.88
N PRO A 299 -2.49 22.77 -20.57
CA PRO A 299 -2.68 22.75 -22.01
C PRO A 299 -4.13 23.17 -22.31
N PRO A 300 -4.38 23.83 -23.46
CA PRO A 300 -5.75 24.16 -23.86
C PRO A 300 -6.62 22.92 -23.74
N PRO A 301 -7.87 23.05 -23.24
CA PRO A 301 -8.74 21.90 -23.04
C PRO A 301 -8.76 21.09 -24.33
N PRO A 302 -8.45 19.78 -24.28
CA PRO A 302 -8.61 18.94 -25.46
C PRO A 302 -10.06 19.10 -25.91
N SER A 303 -10.24 19.21 -27.23
CA SER A 303 -11.57 19.18 -27.83
C SER A 303 -12.34 17.99 -27.22
N PRO A 304 -13.66 18.15 -26.97
CA PRO A 304 -14.46 17.07 -26.42
C PRO A 304 -14.16 15.81 -27.23
N PRO A 305 -13.86 14.65 -26.59
CA PRO A 305 -13.59 13.44 -27.33
C PRO A 305 -14.89 13.01 -28.02
N GLU A 306 -15.09 13.51 -29.23
CA GLU A 306 -16.13 13.07 -30.15
C GLU A 306 -15.86 11.59 -30.44
N GLY A 307 -16.77 10.73 -29.98
CA GLY A 307 -16.90 9.37 -30.47
C GLY A 307 -16.09 8.27 -29.78
N ILE A 308 -15.14 8.53 -28.86
CA ILE A 308 -14.38 7.44 -28.21
C ILE A 308 -15.08 6.90 -26.97
N LYS A 309 -15.61 7.78 -26.11
CA LYS A 309 -16.37 7.34 -24.92
C LYS A 309 -17.64 6.61 -25.33
N GLU A 310 -18.30 7.09 -26.38
CA GLU A 310 -19.50 6.46 -26.96
C GLU A 310 -19.17 5.18 -27.73
N LYS A 311 -18.06 5.11 -28.51
CA LYS A 311 -17.62 3.83 -29.10
C LYS A 311 -17.28 2.79 -28.05
N LEU A 312 -16.64 3.19 -26.95
CA LEU A 312 -16.22 2.25 -25.92
C LEU A 312 -17.43 1.74 -25.12
N THR A 313 -18.39 2.61 -24.77
CA THR A 313 -19.65 2.17 -24.16
C THR A 313 -20.46 1.32 -25.12
N HIS A 314 -20.50 1.65 -26.42
CA HIS A 314 -21.21 0.87 -27.44
C HIS A 314 -20.54 -0.48 -27.76
N LEU A 315 -19.20 -0.55 -27.69
CA LEU A 315 -18.45 -1.80 -27.77
C LEU A 315 -18.65 -2.65 -26.52
N LEU A 316 -18.63 -2.07 -25.33
CA LEU A 316 -18.89 -2.78 -24.07
C LEU A 316 -20.33 -3.30 -23.98
N THR A 317 -21.32 -2.53 -24.45
CA THR A 317 -22.72 -3.00 -24.56
C THR A 317 -22.89 -4.07 -25.64
N SER A 318 -22.27 -3.93 -26.82
CA SER A 318 -22.29 -4.99 -27.85
C SER A 318 -21.59 -6.28 -27.42
N ILE A 319 -20.50 -6.19 -26.65
CA ILE A 319 -19.81 -7.36 -26.08
C ILE A 319 -20.67 -8.00 -24.98
N SER A 320 -21.29 -7.19 -24.12
CA SER A 320 -22.26 -7.63 -23.09
C SER A 320 -23.44 -8.39 -23.70
N GLU A 321 -24.04 -7.88 -24.78
CA GLU A 321 -25.18 -8.50 -25.46
C GLU A 321 -24.78 -9.78 -26.21
N LYS A 322 -23.60 -9.82 -26.85
CA LYS A 322 -23.08 -11.05 -27.49
C LYS A 322 -22.69 -12.13 -26.50
N ILE A 323 -22.18 -11.76 -25.32
CA ILE A 323 -21.88 -12.70 -24.22
C ILE A 323 -23.17 -13.25 -23.60
N PHE A 324 -24.23 -12.43 -23.50
CA PHE A 324 -25.52 -12.87 -22.97
C PHE A 324 -26.33 -13.75 -23.94
N TYR A 325 -26.14 -13.60 -25.26
CA TYR A 325 -26.91 -14.33 -26.27
C TYR A 325 -26.16 -15.53 -26.87
N LYS A 326 -25.81 -16.51 -26.04
CA LYS A 326 -25.64 -17.90 -26.49
C LYS A 326 -26.00 -18.87 -25.37
N ARG A 327 -27.30 -19.13 -25.24
CA ARG A 327 -27.86 -20.08 -24.28
C ARG A 327 -27.66 -21.50 -24.78
N THR A 328 -26.54 -22.12 -24.40
CA THR A 328 -26.33 -23.57 -24.49
C THR A 328 -25.86 -24.10 -23.14
N LYS A 329 -26.27 -25.32 -22.82
CA LYS A 329 -26.22 -26.00 -21.52
C LYS A 329 -24.95 -25.68 -20.70
N GLY A 330 -25.11 -24.85 -19.66
CA GLY A 330 -24.03 -24.54 -18.72
C GLY A 330 -24.25 -23.29 -17.85
N CYS A 331 -25.38 -23.20 -17.13
CA CYS A 331 -25.73 -22.06 -16.24
C CYS A 331 -24.61 -21.67 -15.22
N PHE A 332 -23.76 -22.65 -14.87
CA PHE A 332 -22.66 -22.47 -13.92
C PHE A 332 -21.52 -21.59 -14.46
N PHE A 333 -21.05 -21.85 -15.69
CA PHE A 333 -19.94 -21.09 -16.28
C PHE A 333 -20.34 -19.64 -16.59
N THR A 334 -21.57 -19.43 -17.05
CA THR A 334 -22.11 -18.09 -17.27
C THR A 334 -22.20 -17.30 -15.97
N SER A 335 -22.61 -17.94 -14.87
CA SER A 335 -22.66 -17.30 -13.54
C SER A 335 -21.27 -16.90 -13.03
N ILE A 336 -20.27 -17.79 -13.18
CA ILE A 336 -18.88 -17.50 -12.77
C ILE A 336 -18.29 -16.34 -13.58
N MET A 337 -18.51 -16.31 -14.89
CA MET A 337 -18.01 -15.22 -15.74
C MET A 337 -18.66 -13.87 -15.40
N VAL A 338 -19.96 -13.87 -15.12
CA VAL A 338 -20.67 -12.66 -14.67
C VAL A 338 -20.14 -12.22 -13.29
N ALA A 339 -19.95 -13.13 -12.34
CA ALA A 339 -19.39 -12.79 -11.04
C ALA A 339 -17.95 -12.24 -11.16
N PHE A 340 -17.10 -12.85 -11.98
CA PHE A 340 -15.72 -12.40 -12.20
C PHE A 340 -15.67 -11.00 -12.82
N THR A 341 -16.47 -10.76 -13.85
CA THR A 341 -16.54 -9.45 -14.52
C THR A 341 -17.04 -8.35 -13.59
N ILE A 342 -18.08 -8.63 -12.78
CA ILE A 342 -18.58 -7.69 -11.77
C ILE A 342 -17.48 -7.35 -10.74
N ASN A 343 -16.79 -8.37 -10.21
CA ASN A 343 -15.70 -8.16 -9.24
C ASN A 343 -14.53 -7.37 -9.85
N ALA A 344 -14.17 -7.63 -11.11
CA ALA A 344 -13.12 -6.90 -11.81
C ALA A 344 -13.49 -5.41 -12.02
N VAL A 345 -14.73 -5.14 -12.43
CA VAL A 345 -15.23 -3.76 -12.57
C VAL A 345 -15.23 -3.03 -11.22
N PHE A 346 -15.69 -3.69 -10.16
CA PHE A 346 -15.64 -3.14 -8.80
C PHE A 346 -14.21 -2.85 -8.36
N LEU A 347 -13.27 -3.78 -8.55
CA LEU A 347 -11.86 -3.58 -8.20
C LEU A 347 -11.25 -2.37 -8.94
N LEU A 348 -11.52 -2.24 -10.24
CA LEU A 348 -11.07 -1.09 -11.02
C LEU A 348 -11.69 0.22 -10.50
N HIS A 349 -12.99 0.22 -10.21
CA HIS A 349 -13.68 1.36 -9.64
C HIS A 349 -13.09 1.76 -8.28
N TYR A 350 -12.71 0.79 -7.45
CA TYR A 350 -12.10 1.04 -6.14
C TYR A 350 -10.72 1.68 -6.27
N LEU A 351 -9.88 1.17 -7.18
CA LEU A 351 -8.56 1.75 -7.44
C LEU A 351 -8.66 3.19 -7.98
N THR A 352 -9.65 3.46 -8.85
CA THR A 352 -9.89 4.82 -9.34
C THR A 352 -10.43 5.74 -8.25
N SER A 353 -11.39 5.27 -7.46
CA SER A 353 -12.01 6.05 -6.37
C SER A 353 -10.99 6.42 -5.28
N TYR A 354 -10.15 5.46 -4.88
CA TYR A 354 -9.06 5.72 -3.93
C TYR A 354 -8.12 6.81 -4.42
N ARG A 355 -7.71 6.72 -5.70
CA ARG A 355 -6.83 7.71 -6.32
C ARG A 355 -7.47 9.10 -6.38
N GLU A 356 -8.75 9.19 -6.73
CA GLU A 356 -9.48 10.45 -6.78
C GLU A 356 -9.60 11.09 -5.40
N ASN A 357 -9.94 10.31 -4.37
CA ASN A 357 -10.00 10.76 -2.99
C ASN A 357 -8.64 11.28 -2.47
N LEU A 358 -7.54 10.61 -2.83
CA LEU A 358 -6.20 11.05 -2.45
C LEU A 358 -5.81 12.36 -3.15
N LEU A 359 -6.14 12.49 -4.45
CA LEU A 359 -5.87 13.70 -5.22
C LEU A 359 -6.73 14.89 -4.77
N SER A 360 -7.98 14.67 -4.37
CA SER A 360 -8.81 15.74 -3.79
C SER A 360 -8.24 16.22 -2.46
N LEU A 361 -7.72 15.30 -1.65
CA LEU A 361 -7.09 15.60 -0.38
C LEU A 361 -5.80 16.44 -0.55
N TYR A 362 -4.97 16.14 -1.56
CA TYR A 362 -3.81 16.99 -1.89
C TYR A 362 -4.20 18.41 -2.33
N LYS A 363 -5.39 18.60 -2.90
CA LYS A 363 -5.93 19.92 -3.28
C LYS A 363 -6.58 20.66 -2.10
N GLY A 364 -6.69 20.01 -0.93
CA GLY A 364 -7.41 20.55 0.23
C GLY A 364 -8.93 20.38 0.18
N ASP A 365 -9.47 19.61 -0.77
CA ASP A 365 -10.91 19.32 -0.81
C ASP A 365 -11.24 18.10 0.06
N ASN A 366 -11.76 18.38 1.26
CA ASN A 366 -12.12 17.39 2.28
C ASN A 366 -13.60 16.99 2.25
N LYS A 367 -14.39 17.40 1.25
CA LYS A 367 -15.86 17.20 1.24
C LYS A 367 -16.31 15.74 1.35
N HIS A 368 -15.50 14.80 0.86
CA HIS A 368 -15.81 13.37 0.87
C HIS A 368 -15.38 12.63 2.14
N LEU A 369 -14.57 13.26 2.99
CA LEU A 369 -14.06 12.66 4.23
C LEU A 369 -14.75 13.32 5.42
N THR A 370 -14.97 12.56 6.49
CA THR A 370 -15.47 13.17 7.73
C THR A 370 -14.44 14.16 8.27
N PRO A 371 -14.84 15.37 8.69
CA PRO A 371 -13.90 16.36 9.19
C PRO A 371 -13.15 15.83 10.42
N ARG A 372 -11.84 16.12 10.41
CA ARG A 372 -10.90 15.76 11.47
C ARG A 372 -11.36 16.39 12.78
N THR A 373 -11.67 15.55 13.76
CA THR A 373 -11.93 15.98 15.14
C THR A 373 -10.65 15.91 15.94
N GLU A 374 -10.48 16.82 16.89
CA GLU A 374 -9.30 16.96 17.77
C GLU A 374 -8.91 15.67 18.51
N LYS A 375 -9.86 14.74 18.69
CA LYS A 375 -9.70 13.44 19.37
C LYS A 375 -9.44 12.23 18.45
N SER A 376 -9.30 12.40 17.13
CA SER A 376 -9.06 11.27 16.23
C SER A 376 -7.61 10.79 16.35
N ASN A 377 -7.33 9.48 16.23
CA ASN A 377 -5.96 8.95 16.25
C ASN A 377 -5.05 9.64 15.21
N ALA A 378 -5.63 10.15 14.12
CA ALA A 378 -4.91 10.93 13.14
C ALA A 378 -4.40 12.29 13.69
N SER A 379 -5.13 12.97 14.60
CA SER A 379 -4.68 14.24 15.22
C SER A 379 -3.45 14.06 16.11
N LEU A 380 -3.30 12.89 16.74
CA LEU A 380 -2.11 12.55 17.54
C LEU A 380 -0.86 12.32 16.69
N VAL A 381 -1.02 11.83 15.46
CA VAL A 381 0.11 11.48 14.56
C VAL A 381 0.55 12.65 13.68
N VAL A 382 -0.37 13.56 13.33
CA VAL A 382 -0.07 14.70 12.44
C VAL A 382 -0.44 16.00 13.16
N ILE A 383 0.51 16.63 13.84
CA ILE A 383 0.29 17.92 14.52
C ILE A 383 0.43 19.03 13.48
N ILE A 384 -0.64 19.34 12.76
CA ILE A 384 -0.72 20.57 11.97
C ILE A 384 -1.62 21.52 12.78
N PRO A 385 -1.11 22.65 13.27
CA PRO A 385 -1.95 23.61 13.96
C PRO A 385 -3.03 24.11 12.99
N SER A 386 -4.27 24.04 13.45
CA SER A 386 -5.49 24.44 12.74
C SER A 386 -5.50 25.91 12.36
#